data_AF-M0JJD0-F1
#
_entry.id   AF-M0JJD0-F1
#
_cell.length_a   1.000
_cell.length_b   1.000
_cell.length_c   1.000
_cell.angle_alpha   90.00
_cell.angle_beta   90.00
_cell.angle_gamma   90.00
#
_symmetry.space_group_name_H-M   'P 1'
#
loop_
_entity.id
_entity.type
_entity.pdbx_description
1 polymer ?
#
loop_
_entity_poly.entity_id
_entity_poly.type
_entity_poly.pdbx_seq_one_letter_code
_entity_poly.pdbx_strand_id
1 'polypeptide(L)'
;MIAHYTAEIFKAFLYGAAGLIGGGLLFESGQRYVKTAGSNQFKGKAEALPFFTGMLIFGWGLQQLEPVVADIVYAVPSMTRLGAMIVGAMLLFNYSVDYFNYTDLKSVSVYAIGIVFIVAA
;
A
#
# COMPACT_ATOMS: atom_id res chain seq x y z
N MET A 1 -9.35 -18.83 -16.05
CA MET A 1 -8.61 -19.31 -14.87
C MET A 1 -7.46 -18.38 -14.50
N ILE A 2 -6.46 -18.16 -15.37
CA ILE A 2 -5.33 -17.23 -15.12
C ILE A 2 -5.79 -15.77 -14.89
N ALA A 3 -6.77 -15.30 -15.66
CA ALA A 3 -7.33 -13.94 -15.48
C ALA A 3 -8.00 -13.71 -14.12
N HIS A 4 -8.53 -14.77 -13.49
CA HIS A 4 -9.11 -14.69 -12.15
C HIS A 4 -8.02 -14.66 -11.08
N TYR A 5 -7.00 -15.53 -11.16
CA TYR A 5 -5.89 -15.51 -10.21
C TYR A 5 -5.08 -14.21 -10.26
N THR A 6 -4.83 -13.66 -11.45
CA THR A 6 -4.16 -12.36 -11.60
C THR A 6 -4.99 -11.21 -11.04
N ALA A 7 -6.33 -11.29 -11.11
CA ALA A 7 -7.23 -10.35 -10.45
C ALA A 7 -7.12 -10.45 -8.92
N GLU A 8 -7.21 -11.66 -8.35
CA GLU A 8 -7.11 -11.85 -6.89
C GLU A 8 -5.75 -11.39 -6.33
N ILE A 9 -4.65 -11.69 -7.02
CA ILE A 9 -3.31 -11.21 -6.63
C ILE A 9 -3.25 -9.68 -6.71
N PHE A 10 -3.83 -9.08 -7.76
CA PHE A 10 -3.85 -7.63 -7.89
C PHE A 10 -4.72 -6.96 -6.82
N LYS A 11 -5.88 -7.54 -6.49
CA LYS A 11 -6.73 -7.12 -5.36
C LYS A 11 -5.92 -7.16 -4.05
N ALA A 12 -5.25 -8.27 -3.77
CA ALA A 12 -4.41 -8.42 -2.58
C ALA A 12 -3.26 -7.40 -2.55
N PHE A 13 -2.64 -7.12 -3.70
CA PHE A 13 -1.60 -6.10 -3.83
C PHE A 13 -2.13 -4.70 -3.49
N LEU A 14 -3.30 -4.31 -4.00
CA LEU A 14 -3.91 -3.01 -3.71
C LEU A 14 -4.22 -2.85 -2.22
N TYR A 15 -4.79 -3.88 -1.58
CA TYR A 15 -5.04 -3.87 -0.14
C TYR A 15 -3.75 -3.84 0.69
N GLY A 16 -2.74 -4.62 0.29
CA GLY A 16 -1.43 -4.61 0.93
C GLY A 16 -0.77 -3.24 0.85
N ALA A 17 -0.80 -2.61 -0.33
CA ALA A 17 -0.27 -1.26 -0.54
C ALA A 17 -1.01 -0.21 0.29
N ALA A 18 -2.34 -0.23 0.26
CA ALA A 18 -3.17 0.67 1.06
C ALA A 18 -2.90 0.49 2.56
N GLY A 19 -2.83 -0.76 3.03
CA GLY A 19 -2.50 -1.12 4.41
C GLY A 19 -1.12 -0.65 4.85
N LEU A 20 -0.09 -0.81 4.01
CA LEU A 20 1.27 -0.34 4.29
C LEU A 20 1.34 1.19 4.37
N ILE A 21 0.76 1.91 3.40
CA ILE A 21 0.78 3.37 3.37
C ILE A 21 -0.05 3.94 4.52
N GLY A 22 -1.33 3.53 4.62
CA GLY A 22 -2.24 4.02 5.65
C GLY A 22 -1.82 3.62 7.05
N GLY A 23 -1.40 2.36 7.23
CA GLY A 23 -0.82 1.88 8.48
C GLY A 23 0.43 2.66 8.86
N GLY A 24 1.38 2.83 7.94
CA GLY A 24 2.60 3.62 8.16
C GLY A 24 2.29 5.04 8.68
N LEU A 25 1.38 5.75 8.02
CA LEU A 25 0.95 7.09 8.44
C LEU A 25 0.28 7.10 9.83
N LEU A 26 -0.56 6.09 10.11
CA LEU A 26 -1.22 5.95 11.42
C LEU A 26 -0.21 5.63 12.52
N PHE A 27 0.77 4.78 12.28
CA PHE A 27 1.82 4.45 13.26
C PHE A 27 2.78 5.62 13.49
N GLU A 28 3.18 6.34 12.44
CA GLU A 28 4.05 7.51 12.55
C GLU A 28 3.36 8.65 13.34
N SER A 29 2.08 8.89 13.07
CA SER A 29 1.28 9.82 13.89
C SER A 29 1.04 9.28 15.32
N GLY A 30 0.87 7.97 15.46
CA GLY A 30 0.78 7.24 16.72
C GLY A 30 1.93 7.50 17.68
N GLN A 31 3.16 7.59 17.16
CA GLN A 31 4.35 7.90 17.97
C GLN A 31 4.25 9.24 18.71
N ARG A 32 3.45 10.20 18.21
CA ARG A 32 3.24 11.49 18.89
C ARG A 32 2.47 11.33 20.19
N TYR A 33 1.58 10.35 20.28
CA TYR A 33 0.79 10.04 21.47
C TYR A 33 1.59 9.29 22.55
N VAL A 34 2.73 8.69 22.18
CA VAL A 34 3.65 8.06 23.14
C VAL A 34 4.55 9.10 23.81
N LYS A 35 4.90 10.20 23.11
CA LYS A 35 5.94 11.15 23.53
C LYS A 35 5.48 12.27 24.48
N THR A 36 4.24 12.23 24.98
CA THR A 36 3.74 13.25 25.91
C THR A 36 4.47 13.12 27.26
N ALA A 37 5.35 14.07 27.57
CA ALA A 37 6.08 14.21 28.84
C ALA A 37 7.22 13.19 29.15
N GLY A 38 8.10 12.92 28.18
CA GLY A 38 9.41 12.27 28.44
C GLY A 38 9.34 10.78 28.81
N SER A 39 8.21 10.13 28.54
CA SER A 39 7.92 8.73 28.82
C SER A 39 7.84 7.95 27.50
N ASN A 40 8.41 6.74 27.44
CA ASN A 40 8.24 5.81 26.31
C ASN A 40 7.01 4.89 26.49
N GLN A 41 6.03 5.31 27.29
CA GLN A 41 4.81 4.55 27.60
C GLN A 41 3.58 5.35 27.19
N PHE A 42 2.58 4.67 26.62
CA PHE A 42 1.21 5.16 26.49
C PHE A 42 0.65 5.41 27.90
N LYS A 43 0.83 6.61 28.43
CA LYS A 43 0.50 6.91 29.84
C LYS A 43 -1.00 7.06 30.09
N GLY A 44 -1.81 7.27 29.04
CA GLY A 44 -3.26 7.24 29.12
C GLY A 44 -3.89 6.34 28.06
N LYS A 45 -4.66 5.32 28.49
CA LYS A 45 -5.56 4.54 27.59
C LYS A 45 -6.50 5.46 26.78
N ALA A 46 -6.86 6.62 27.34
CA ALA A 46 -7.66 7.64 26.68
C ALA A 46 -6.89 8.42 25.59
N GLU A 47 -5.58 8.63 25.76
CA GLU A 47 -4.73 9.34 24.79
C GLU A 47 -4.41 8.46 23.57
N ALA A 48 -4.45 7.14 23.74
CA ALA A 48 -4.36 6.17 22.66
C ALA A 48 -5.68 6.00 21.89
N LEU A 49 -6.81 6.45 22.46
CA LEU A 49 -8.14 6.26 21.87
C LEU A 49 -8.25 6.83 20.45
N PRO A 50 -7.76 8.05 20.15
CA PRO A 50 -7.77 8.59 18.78
C PRO A 50 -6.99 7.72 17.79
N PHE A 51 -5.88 7.11 18.22
CA PHE A 51 -5.10 6.19 17.38
C PHE A 51 -5.90 4.93 17.05
N PHE A 52 -6.50 4.28 18.06
CA PHE A 52 -7.32 3.09 17.83
C PHE A 52 -8.60 3.39 17.04
N THR A 53 -9.24 4.54 17.26
CA THR A 53 -10.36 5.01 16.44
C THR A 53 -9.92 5.24 14.99
N GLY A 54 -8.74 5.84 14.77
CA GLY A 54 -8.15 6.00 13.43
C GLY A 54 -7.93 4.67 12.72
N MET A 55 -7.35 3.68 13.42
CA MET A 55 -7.18 2.31 12.90
C MET A 55 -8.52 1.65 12.56
N LEU A 56 -9.55 1.83 13.39
CA LEU A 56 -10.89 1.29 13.14
C LEU A 56 -11.54 1.95 11.91
N ILE A 57 -11.48 3.28 11.80
CA ILE A 57 -12.02 4.02 10.64
C ILE A 57 -11.27 3.62 9.38
N PHE A 58 -9.95 3.46 9.45
CA PHE A 58 -9.14 3.02 8.32
C PHE A 58 -9.53 1.61 7.86
N GLY A 59 -9.62 0.66 8.78
CA GLY A 59 -10.07 -0.70 8.46
C GLY A 59 -11.48 -0.74 7.88
N TRP A 60 -12.40 0.05 8.45
CA TRP A 60 -13.76 0.19 7.93
C TRP A 60 -13.79 0.81 6.53
N GLY A 61 -12.99 1.84 6.29
CA GLY A 61 -12.85 2.46 4.97
C GLY A 61 -12.32 1.47 3.91
N LEU A 62 -11.30 0.67 4.25
CA LEU A 62 -10.81 -0.40 3.36
C LEU A 62 -11.90 -1.42 3.03
N GLN A 63 -12.74 -1.77 4.00
CA GLN A 63 -13.86 -2.68 3.78
C GLN A 63 -14.91 -2.07 2.83
N GLN A 64 -15.23 -0.78 2.96
CA GLN A 64 -16.16 -0.09 2.07
C GLN A 64 -15.64 0.06 0.63
N LEU A 65 -14.32 0.03 0.44
CA LEU A 65 -13.71 0.06 -0.88
C LEU A 65 -13.77 -1.28 -1.60
N GLU A 66 -14.14 -2.38 -0.94
CA GLU A 66 -14.22 -3.70 -1.56
C GLU A 66 -15.04 -3.81 -2.84
N PRO A 67 -16.29 -3.31 -2.92
CA PRO A 67 -17.03 -3.32 -4.18
C PRO A 67 -16.30 -2.56 -5.30
N VAL A 68 -15.72 -1.39 -4.98
CA VAL A 68 -15.01 -0.55 -5.95
C VAL A 68 -13.74 -1.21 -6.44
N VAL A 69 -12.96 -1.80 -5.53
CA VAL A 69 -11.72 -2.51 -5.88
C VAL A 69 -12.03 -3.74 -6.71
N ALA A 70 -13.09 -4.49 -6.40
CA ALA A 70 -13.51 -5.63 -7.21
C ALA A 70 -13.80 -5.20 -8.67
N ASP A 71 -14.59 -4.14 -8.86
CA ASP A 71 -14.93 -3.64 -10.19
C ASP A 71 -13.69 -3.20 -10.98
N ILE A 72 -12.78 -2.46 -10.34
CA ILE A 72 -11.53 -2.00 -10.97
C ILE A 72 -10.64 -3.18 -11.34
N VAL A 73 -10.45 -4.13 -10.43
CA VAL A 73 -9.55 -5.27 -10.62
C VAL A 73 -9.99 -6.06 -11.85
N TYR A 74 -11.29 -6.35 -12.00
CA TYR A 74 -11.78 -7.11 -13.14
C TYR A 74 -11.81 -6.31 -14.45
N ALA A 75 -11.95 -4.98 -14.39
CA ALA A 75 -11.90 -4.10 -15.57
C ALA A 75 -10.49 -3.95 -16.18
N VAL A 76 -9.43 -4.11 -15.39
CA VAL A 76 -8.04 -3.97 -15.87
C VAL A 76 -7.58 -5.26 -16.57
N PRO A 77 -6.98 -5.21 -17.77
CA PRO A 77 -6.42 -6.39 -18.45
C PRO A 77 -5.32 -7.09 -17.62
N SER A 78 -5.19 -8.41 -17.74
CA SER A 78 -4.28 -9.19 -16.89
C SER A 78 -2.80 -8.77 -17.00
N MET A 79 -2.34 -8.38 -18.19
CA MET A 79 -0.96 -7.87 -18.36
C MET A 79 -0.77 -6.49 -17.74
N THR A 80 -1.76 -5.61 -17.88
CA THR A 80 -1.75 -4.30 -17.22
C THR A 80 -1.69 -4.44 -15.70
N ARG A 81 -2.41 -5.40 -15.09
CA ARG A 81 -2.33 -5.69 -13.65
C ARG A 81 -0.90 -6.06 -13.24
N LEU A 82 -0.25 -6.92 -14.01
CA LEU A 82 1.11 -7.38 -13.72
C LEU A 82 2.13 -6.23 -13.84
N GLY A 83 2.02 -5.42 -14.90
CA GLY A 83 2.83 -4.21 -15.05
C GLY A 83 2.61 -3.20 -13.92
N ALA A 84 1.35 -2.96 -13.53
CA ALA A 84 1.01 -2.08 -12.42
C ALA A 84 1.56 -2.58 -11.07
N MET A 85 1.55 -3.88 -10.82
CA MET A 85 2.17 -4.47 -9.61
C MET A 85 3.68 -4.28 -9.61
N ILE A 86 4.37 -4.47 -10.75
CA ILE A 86 5.82 -4.28 -10.85
C ILE A 86 6.20 -2.82 -10.58
N VAL A 87 5.54 -1.89 -11.26
CA VAL A 87 5.79 -0.45 -11.08
C VAL A 87 5.42 -0.02 -9.65
N GLY A 88 4.25 -0.45 -9.17
CA GLY A 88 3.77 -0.14 -7.83
C GLY A 88 4.69 -0.67 -6.74
N ALA A 89 5.19 -1.91 -6.86
CA ALA A 89 6.14 -2.47 -5.90
C ALA A 89 7.44 -1.67 -5.88
N MET A 90 7.98 -1.28 -7.03
CA MET A 90 9.17 -0.42 -7.11
C MET A 90 8.95 0.94 -6.43
N LEU A 91 7.79 1.56 -6.62
CA LEU A 91 7.43 2.82 -5.94
C LEU A 91 7.30 2.62 -4.42
N LEU A 92 6.70 1.52 -3.97
CA LEU A 92 6.58 1.19 -2.55
C LEU A 92 7.93 0.89 -1.90
N PHE A 93 8.83 0.19 -2.60
CA PHE A 93 10.21 -0.01 -2.12
C PHE A 93 10.97 1.31 -2.04
N ASN A 94 10.82 2.18 -3.04
CA ASN A 94 11.41 3.51 -3.01
C ASN A 94 10.89 4.36 -1.83
N TYR A 95 9.62 4.20 -1.46
CA TYR A 95 9.05 4.89 -0.31
C TYR A 95 9.50 4.30 1.05
N SER A 96 9.76 2.99 1.12
CA SER A 96 9.95 2.26 2.38
C SER A 96 11.40 1.90 2.72
N VAL A 97 12.32 1.92 1.76
CA VAL A 97 13.71 1.54 1.95
C VAL A 97 14.62 2.75 1.81
N ASP A 98 15.28 3.11 2.91
CA ASP A 98 16.30 4.17 2.90
C ASP A 98 17.40 3.85 1.88
N TYR A 99 17.77 4.84 1.06
CA TYR A 99 18.80 4.74 0.02
C TYR A 99 18.50 3.75 -1.12
N PHE A 100 17.23 3.43 -1.36
CA PHE A 100 16.85 2.69 -2.56
C PHE A 100 17.16 3.50 -3.83
N ASN A 101 18.14 3.06 -4.62
CA ASN A 101 18.56 3.79 -5.82
C ASN A 101 17.63 3.49 -7.00
N TYR A 102 16.48 4.15 -7.03
CA TYR A 102 15.46 3.99 -8.08
C TYR A 102 15.89 4.46 -9.48
N THR A 103 17.03 5.16 -9.58
CA THR A 103 17.59 5.67 -10.85
C THR A 103 18.70 4.79 -11.42
N ASP A 104 19.13 3.76 -10.71
CA ASP A 104 20.15 2.85 -11.22
C ASP A 104 19.61 2.06 -12.43
N LEU A 105 20.53 1.59 -13.28
CA LEU A 105 20.16 0.91 -14.53
C LEU A 105 19.25 -0.30 -14.26
N LYS A 106 19.42 -0.99 -13.12
CA LYS A 106 18.58 -2.12 -12.74
C LYS A 106 17.17 -1.66 -12.42
N SER A 107 17.00 -0.64 -11.57
CA SER A 107 15.67 -0.09 -11.26
C SER A 107 14.96 0.45 -12.49
N VAL A 108 15.66 1.18 -13.35
CA VAL A 108 15.12 1.69 -14.63
C VAL A 108 14.66 0.54 -15.53
N SER A 109 15.41 -0.56 -15.59
CA SER A 109 15.01 -1.73 -16.39
C SER A 109 13.72 -2.38 -15.86
N VAL A 110 13.53 -2.43 -14.54
CA VAL A 110 12.32 -2.97 -13.92
C VAL A 110 11.12 -2.07 -14.19
N TYR A 111 11.29 -0.74 -14.08
CA TYR A 111 10.24 0.22 -14.47
C TYR A 111 9.88 0.09 -15.95
N ALA A 112 10.88 -0.02 -16.83
CA ALA A 112 10.66 -0.18 -18.27
C ALA A 112 9.85 -1.46 -18.58
N ILE A 113 10.18 -2.59 -17.97
CA ILE A 113 9.43 -3.84 -18.12
C ILE A 113 7.98 -3.66 -17.65
N GLY A 114 7.78 -3.05 -16.49
CA GLY A 114 6.44 -2.78 -15.96
C GLY A 114 5.62 -1.88 -16.88
N ILE A 115 6.21 -0.81 -17.42
CA ILE A 115 5.56 0.10 -18.37
C ILE A 115 5.22 -0.61 -19.68
N VAL A 116 6.12 -1.44 -20.20
CA VAL A 116 5.85 -2.23 -21.40
C VAL A 116 4.62 -3.13 -21.18
N PHE A 117 4.51 -3.78 -20.02
CA PHE A 117 3.33 -4.60 -19.71
C PHE A 117 2.04 -3.81 -19.53
N ILE A 118 2.13 -2.53 -19.15
CA ILE A 118 0.97 -1.63 -19.06
C ILE A 118 0.51 -1.20 -20.47
N VAL A 119 1.45 -0.84 -21.34
CA VAL A 119 1.16 -0.22 -22.65
C VAL A 119 0.91 -1.25 -23.76
N ALA A 120 1.49 -2.45 -23.66
CA ALA A 120 1.33 -3.50 -24.65
C ALA A 120 0.05 -4.35 -24.50
N ALA A 121 -0.80 -4.00 -23.52
CA ALA A 121 -1.99 -4.76 -23.12
C ALA A 121 -3.29 -4.23 -23.73
#